data_AF-A0A6J7EVP7-F1
#
_entry.id   AF-A0A6J7EVP7-F1
#
_cell.length_a   1.000
_cell.length_b   1.000
_cell.length_c   1.000
_cell.angle_alpha   90.00
_cell.angle_beta   90.00
_cell.angle_gamma   90.00
#
_symmetry.space_group_name_H-M   'P 1'
#
loop_
_entity.id
_entity.type
_entity.pdbx_description
1 polymer ?
#
loop_
_entity_poly.entity_id
_entity_poly.type
_entity_poly.pdbx_seq_one_letter_code
_entity_poly.pdbx_strand_id
1 'polypeptide(L)'
;MREWFSLTFLMGGFFIAGQIYEYASLVTEGLTLSSNAYGSVFYLATGFHGLHVTGGLIAFLIVLLRVAKARRFTQSQATTAIVVSYYWHFVDVVWIALFSAIYLIK
;
A
#
# COMPACT_ATOMS: atom_id res chain seq x y z
N MET A 1 3.32 -18.69 -8.25
CA MET A 1 3.88 -17.56 -7.47
C MET A 1 3.92 -16.25 -8.25
N ARG A 2 4.51 -16.21 -9.45
CA ARG A 2 4.60 -14.98 -10.26
C ARG A 2 3.24 -14.35 -10.56
N GLU A 3 2.26 -15.15 -11.00
CA GLU A 3 0.90 -14.68 -11.33
C GLU A 3 0.21 -14.00 -10.15
N TRP A 4 0.20 -14.65 -8.98
CA TRP A 4 -0.39 -14.11 -7.76
C TRP A 4 0.30 -12.82 -7.29
N PHE A 5 1.63 -12.77 -7.32
CA PHE A 5 2.38 -11.56 -6.96
C PHE A 5 2.11 -10.41 -7.93
N SER A 6 1.99 -10.70 -9.23
CA SER A 6 1.60 -9.71 -10.23
C SER A 6 0.17 -9.20 -10.00
N LEU A 7 -0.77 -10.08 -9.66
CA LEU A 7 -2.14 -9.69 -9.34
C LEU A 7 -2.18 -8.79 -8.09
N THR A 8 -1.50 -9.17 -7.01
CA THR A 8 -1.38 -8.35 -5.79
C THR A 8 -0.76 -6.98 -6.10
N PHE A 9 0.29 -6.93 -6.93
CA PHE A 9 0.91 -5.68 -7.34
C PHE A 9 -0.07 -4.76 -8.10
N LEU A 10 -0.85 -5.31 -9.03
CA LEU A 10 -1.85 -4.54 -9.78
C LEU A 10 -2.98 -4.03 -8.87
N MET A 11 -3.47 -4.87 -7.95
CA MET A 11 -4.51 -4.47 -7.00
C MET A 11 -4.01 -3.40 -6.02
N GLY A 12 -2.77 -3.50 -5.54
CA GLY A 12 -2.16 -2.45 -4.73
C GLY A 12 -1.92 -1.16 -5.50
N GLY A 13 -1.58 -1.25 -6.79
CA GLY A 13 -1.51 -0.07 -7.67
C GLY A 13 -2.87 0.62 -7.84
N PHE A 14 -3.94 -0.16 -8.00
CA PHE A 14 -5.32 0.35 -8.03
C PHE A 14 -5.69 1.04 -6.70
N PHE A 15 -5.30 0.45 -5.57
CA PHE A 15 -5.52 1.06 -4.25
C PHE A 15 -4.85 2.44 -4.13
N ILE A 16 -3.58 2.58 -4.52
CA ILE A 16 -2.88 3.87 -4.51
C ILE A 16 -3.54 4.88 -5.45
N ALA A 17 -3.96 4.46 -6.64
CA ALA A 17 -4.66 5.34 -7.57
C ALA A 17 -5.99 5.85 -6.98
N GLY A 18 -6.76 4.98 -6.32
CA GLY A 18 -7.97 5.35 -5.59
C GLY A 18 -7.68 6.37 -4.48
N GLN A 19 -6.63 6.15 -3.69
CA GLN A 19 -6.22 7.05 -2.61
C GLN A 19 -5.84 8.44 -3.13
N ILE A 20 -5.12 8.51 -4.26
CA ILE A 20 -4.77 9.79 -4.91
C ILE A 20 -6.02 10.51 -5.41
N TYR A 21 -6.96 9.78 -6.01
CA TYR A 21 -8.22 10.34 -6.47
C TYR A 21 -9.05 10.92 -5.31
N GLU A 22 -9.14 10.19 -4.20
CA GLU A 22 -9.83 10.65 -2.99
C GLU A 22 -9.19 11.93 -2.43
N TYR A 23 -7.86 11.97 -2.33
CA TYR A 23 -7.15 13.18 -1.90
C TYR A 23 -7.39 14.36 -2.82
N ALA A 24 -7.41 14.15 -4.14
CA ALA A 24 -7.71 15.20 -5.10
C ALA A 24 -9.13 15.75 -4.90
N SER A 25 -10.14 14.89 -4.72
CA SER A 25 -11.53 15.30 -4.45
C SER A 25 -11.63 16.10 -3.14
N LEU A 26 -11.07 15.57 -2.05
CA LEU A 26 -11.12 16.20 -0.73
C LEU A 26 -10.43 17.56 -0.71
N VAL A 27 -9.29 17.71 -1.41
CA VAL A 27 -8.62 19.01 -1.56
C VAL A 27 -9.50 20.00 -2.33
N THR A 28 -10.18 19.56 -3.40
CA THR A 28 -11.11 20.44 -4.14
C THR A 28 -12.35 20.83 -3.32
N GLU A 29 -12.79 19.98 -2.41
CA GLU A 29 -13.88 20.24 -1.46
C GLU A 29 -13.45 21.13 -0.27
N GLY A 30 -12.17 21.52 -0.21
CA GLY A 30 -11.61 22.44 0.80
C GLY A 30 -10.99 21.76 2.01
N LEU A 31 -11.04 20.42 2.10
CA LEU A 31 -10.34 19.67 3.14
C LEU A 31 -8.88 19.48 2.72
N THR A 32 -8.02 20.36 3.21
CA THR A 32 -6.56 20.33 2.97
C THR A 32 -5.80 19.93 4.23
N LEU A 33 -4.51 19.60 4.09
CA LEU A 33 -3.62 19.29 5.22
C LEU A 33 -3.62 20.39 6.30
N SER A 34 -3.81 21.65 5.90
CA SER A 34 -3.79 22.82 6.80
C SER A 34 -5.18 23.39 7.09
N SER A 35 -6.26 22.72 6.65
CA SER A 35 -7.63 23.25 6.78
C SER A 35 -8.13 23.22 8.21
N ASN A 36 -8.00 22.09 8.89
CA ASN A 36 -8.38 21.89 10.29
C ASN A 36 -7.61 20.70 10.89
N ALA A 37 -7.68 20.52 12.21
CA ALA A 37 -6.98 19.46 12.91
C ALA A 37 -7.34 18.05 12.39
N TYR A 38 -8.61 17.84 11.99
CA TYR A 38 -9.05 16.57 11.41
C TYR A 38 -8.36 16.28 10.07
N GLY A 39 -8.34 17.25 9.14
CA GLY A 39 -7.66 17.14 7.86
C GLY A 39 -6.17 16.87 8.03
N SER A 40 -5.49 17.55 8.96
CA SER A 40 -4.09 17.29 9.26
C SER A 40 -3.84 15.84 9.70
N VAL A 41 -4.61 15.34 10.67
CA VAL A 41 -4.46 13.97 11.19
C VAL A 41 -4.84 12.94 10.12
N PHE A 42 -5.93 13.18 9.37
CA PHE A 42 -6.36 12.33 8.27
C PHE A 42 -5.24 12.14 7.25
N TYR A 43 -4.77 13.23 6.63
CA TYR A 43 -3.76 13.15 5.58
C TYR A 43 -2.40 12.63 6.09
N LEU A 44 -2.03 12.88 7.35
CA LEU A 44 -0.81 12.30 7.91
C LEU A 44 -0.97 10.78 8.10
N ALA A 45 -2.05 10.33 8.74
CA ALA A 45 -2.27 8.91 9.01
C ALA A 45 -2.41 8.10 7.72
N THR A 46 -3.31 8.53 6.81
CA THR A 46 -3.55 7.84 5.54
C THR A 46 -2.39 8.06 4.56
N GLY A 47 -1.71 9.22 4.60
CA GLY A 47 -0.54 9.52 3.78
C GLY A 47 0.67 8.67 4.12
N PHE A 48 1.04 8.57 5.40
CA PHE A 48 2.12 7.67 5.84
C PHE A 48 1.80 6.22 5.52
N HIS A 49 0.55 5.80 5.69
CA HIS A 49 0.13 4.49 5.27
C HIS A 49 0.29 4.27 3.75
N GLY A 50 -0.14 5.22 2.93
CA GLY A 50 0.07 5.19 1.47
C GLY A 50 1.54 5.12 1.06
N LEU A 51 2.45 5.75 1.81
CA LEU A 51 3.89 5.59 1.61
C LEU A 51 4.36 4.16 1.89
N HIS A 52 3.86 3.51 2.94
CA HIS A 52 4.18 2.11 3.24
C HIS A 52 3.67 1.16 2.15
N VAL A 53 2.43 1.36 1.66
CA VAL A 53 1.88 0.59 0.53
C VAL A 53 2.74 0.76 -0.71
N THR A 54 3.14 1.99 -1.04
CA THR A 54 4.02 2.27 -2.18
C THR A 54 5.39 1.60 -2.03
N GLY A 55 5.98 1.65 -0.84
CA GLY A 55 7.22 0.92 -0.52
C GLY A 55 7.06 -0.60 -0.68
N GLY A 56 5.91 -1.15 -0.27
CA GLY A 56 5.55 -2.54 -0.50
C GLY A 56 5.46 -2.90 -1.97
N LEU A 57 4.83 -2.05 -2.80
CA LEU A 57 4.74 -2.26 -4.25
C LEU A 57 6.13 -2.29 -4.91
N ILE A 58 7.03 -1.41 -4.49
CA ILE A 58 8.44 -1.43 -4.95
C ILE A 58 9.10 -2.75 -4.56
N ALA A 59 8.90 -3.24 -3.34
CA ALA A 59 9.42 -4.53 -2.90
C ALA A 59 8.85 -5.72 -3.72
N PHE A 60 7.54 -5.71 -4.01
CA PHE A 60 6.91 -6.69 -4.92
C PHE A 60 7.52 -6.66 -6.31
N LEU A 61 7.73 -5.46 -6.87
CA LEU A 61 8.35 -5.30 -8.19
C LEU A 61 9.77 -5.88 -8.19
N ILE A 62 10.57 -5.62 -7.15
CA ILE A 62 11.92 -6.18 -7.02
C ILE A 62 11.87 -7.72 -6.96
N VAL A 63 10.95 -8.31 -6.18
CA VAL A 63 10.79 -9.77 -6.11
C VAL A 63 10.38 -10.34 -7.46
N LEU A 64 9.41 -9.73 -8.14
CA LEU A 64 8.96 -10.16 -9.48
C LEU A 64 10.09 -10.11 -10.50
N LEU A 65 10.88 -9.04 -10.52
CA LEU A 65 12.04 -8.90 -11.41
C LEU A 65 13.14 -9.93 -11.10
N ARG A 66 13.44 -10.17 -9.81
CA ARG A 66 14.42 -11.17 -9.38
C ARG A 66 13.99 -12.58 -9.76
N VAL A 67 12.71 -12.90 -9.57
CA VAL A 67 12.18 -14.21 -9.94
C VAL A 67 12.18 -14.35 -11.46
N ALA A 68 11.78 -13.32 -12.22
CA ALA A 68 11.76 -13.35 -13.69
C ALA A 68 13.15 -13.61 -14.30
N LYS A 69 14.21 -13.02 -13.74
CA LYS A 69 15.61 -13.22 -14.19
C LYS A 69 16.24 -14.52 -13.69
N ALA A 70 15.72 -15.14 -12.64
CA ALA A 70 16.29 -16.36 -12.09
C ALA A 70 15.91 -17.61 -12.90
N ARG A 71 16.91 -18.40 -13.32
CA ARG A 71 16.73 -19.70 -13.98
C ARG A 71 16.29 -20.82 -13.02
N ARG A 72 16.60 -20.71 -11.72
CA ARG A 72 16.19 -21.66 -10.67
C ARG A 72 15.70 -20.89 -9.45
N PHE A 73 14.59 -21.34 -8.88
CA PHE A 73 14.02 -20.77 -7.66
C PHE A 73 14.87 -21.25 -6.48
N THR A 74 15.71 -20.37 -5.94
CA THR A 74 16.57 -20.70 -4.79
C THR A 74 15.82 -20.44 -3.48
N GLN A 75 16.23 -21.11 -2.41
CA GLN A 75 15.61 -20.95 -1.08
C GLN A 75 15.68 -19.50 -0.59
N SER A 76 16.74 -18.76 -0.94
CA SER A 76 16.87 -17.32 -0.65
C SER A 76 15.78 -16.46 -1.32
N GLN A 77 15.36 -16.80 -2.55
CA GLN A 77 14.25 -16.10 -3.21
C GLN A 77 12.91 -16.41 -2.55
N ALA A 78 12.71 -17.64 -2.08
CA ALA A 78 11.53 -18.01 -1.29
C ALA A 78 11.45 -17.23 0.02
N THR A 79 12.55 -17.14 0.78
CA THR A 79 12.61 -16.34 2.01
C THR A 79 12.28 -14.87 1.75
N THR A 80 12.84 -14.28 0.69
CA THR A 80 12.56 -12.88 0.32
C THR A 80 11.08 -12.67 0.00
N ALA A 81 10.47 -13.58 -0.77
CA ALA A 81 9.05 -13.51 -1.12
C ALA A 81 8.15 -13.64 0.13
N ILE A 82 8.50 -14.51 1.07
CA ILE A 82 7.75 -14.69 2.33
C ILE A 82 7.81 -13.42 3.19
N VAL A 83 8.98 -12.81 3.34
CA VAL A 83 9.13 -11.57 4.14
C VAL A 83 8.33 -10.42 3.52
N VAL A 84 8.36 -10.28 2.20
CA VAL A 84 7.55 -9.27 1.48
C VAL A 84 6.06 -9.56 1.64
N SER A 85 5.64 -10.83 1.61
CA SER A 85 4.25 -11.23 1.89
C SER A 85 3.81 -10.82 3.29
N TYR A 86 4.63 -11.05 4.31
CA TYR A 86 4.31 -10.65 5.69
C TYR A 86 4.24 -9.12 5.84
N TYR A 87 5.14 -8.39 5.20
CA TYR A 87 5.08 -6.93 5.17
C TYR A 87 3.77 -6.44 4.55
N TRP A 88 3.34 -7.04 3.44
CA TRP A 88 2.09 -6.67 2.77
C TRP A 88 0.87 -6.90 3.65
N HIS A 89 0.78 -8.07 4.29
CA HIS A 89 -0.33 -8.36 5.22
C HIS A 89 -0.35 -7.42 6.43
N PHE A 90 0.82 -7.04 6.95
CA PHE A 90 0.90 -6.05 8.03
C PHE A 90 0.32 -4.70 7.58
N VAL A 91 0.70 -4.24 6.38
CA VAL A 91 0.18 -3.00 5.81
C VAL A 91 -1.35 -3.08 5.65
N ASP A 92 -1.88 -4.19 5.11
CA ASP A 92 -3.34 -4.39 4.97
C ASP A 92 -4.07 -4.32 6.32
N VAL A 93 -3.53 -4.93 7.37
CA VAL A 93 -4.13 -4.90 8.72
C VAL A 93 -4.17 -3.47 9.29
N VAL A 94 -3.08 -2.70 9.11
CA VAL A 94 -3.05 -1.28 9.51
C VAL A 94 -4.11 -0.49 8.74
N TRP A 95 -4.33 -0.78 7.45
CA TRP A 95 -5.36 -0.12 6.68
C TRP A 95 -6.77 -0.42 7.21
N ILE A 96 -7.07 -1.66 7.55
CA ILE A 96 -8.38 -2.04 8.12
C ILE A 96 -8.65 -1.25 9.42
N ALA A 97 -7.63 -1.11 10.26
CA ALA A 97 -7.73 -0.32 11.49
C ALA A 97 -7.97 1.17 11.20
N LEU A 98 -7.19 1.77 10.28
CA LEU A 98 -7.35 3.18 9.88
C LEU A 98 -8.71 3.44 9.25
N PHE A 99 -9.13 2.61 8.29
CA PHE A 99 -10.41 2.72 7.62
C PHE A 99 -11.58 2.65 8.62
N SER A 100 -11.51 1.70 9.56
CA SER A 100 -12.52 1.57 10.61
C SER A 100 -12.55 2.80 11.51
N ALA A 101 -11.40 3.31 11.92
CA ALA A 101 -11.30 4.47 12.81
C ALA A 101 -11.68 5.80 12.17
N ILE A 102 -11.58 5.94 10.84
CA ILE A 102 -11.85 7.20 10.13
C ILE A 102 -13.25 7.21 9.53
N TYR A 103 -13.68 6.10 8.91
CA TYR A 103 -14.93 6.05 8.14
C TYR A 103 -16.08 5.38 8.88
N LEU A 104 -15.82 4.41 9.78
CA LEU A 104 -16.88 3.69 10.50
C LEU A 104 -17.15 4.28 11.88
N ILE A 105 -16.08 4.59 12.62
CA ILE A 105 -16.14 5.15 13.95
C ILE A 105 -15.86 6.64 13.79
N LYS A 106 -16.91 7.43 13.55
CA LYS A 106 -16.78 8.88 13.39
C LYS A 106 -16.44 9.58 14.71
#